data_AF-A0A7J3IH74-F1
#
_entry.id   AF-A0A7J3IH74-F1
#
_cell.length_a   1.000
_cell.length_b   1.000
_cell.length_c   1.000
_cell.angle_alpha   90.00
_cell.angle_beta   90.00
_cell.angle_gamma   90.00
#
_symmetry.space_group_name_H-M   'P 1'
#
loop_
_entity.id
_entity.type
_entity.pdbx_description
1 polymer ?
#
loop_
_entity_poly.entity_id
_entity_poly.type
_entity_poly.pdbx_seq_one_letter_code
_entity_poly.pdbx_strand_id
1 'polypeptide(L)'
;MRQRGCFAHPIPLRPVLRGEHFRHGLYVGNPTNIVIAEAYGLSFAEFAKWMLLPAASATLTCILLLWLVFRRKLPSKMQPQVEPHQALRDKRGAVFGLTVLGSAIFLMSLPSTVTGLQPWIIALIAAFIMFLYNLLTVRSNIPAALRRMPWKIAPFLIGLFVIVESMASSGWT
;
A
#
# COMPACT_ATOMS: atom_id res chain seq x y z
N MET A 1 -28.25 -40.87 8.21
CA MET A 1 -26.85 -41.00 8.68
C MET A 1 -26.39 -39.66 9.25
N ARG A 2 -26.03 -39.67 10.53
CA ARG A 2 -25.66 -38.55 11.41
C ARG A 2 -24.13 -38.64 11.54
N GLN A 3 -23.31 -37.62 11.25
CA GLN A 3 -22.78 -36.60 12.18
C GLN A 3 -21.85 -35.67 11.35
N ARG A 4 -22.06 -34.35 11.31
CA ARG A 4 -21.59 -33.30 12.24
C ARG A 4 -20.07 -33.04 12.20
N GLY A 5 -19.73 -31.77 11.95
CA GLY A 5 -18.40 -31.19 12.13
C GLY A 5 -18.18 -30.01 11.19
N CYS A 6 -19.12 -29.06 11.08
CA CYS A 6 -18.97 -27.82 11.84
C CYS A 6 -17.51 -27.32 11.90
N PHE A 7 -16.94 -26.89 10.77
CA PHE A 7 -15.87 -25.88 10.78
C PHE A 7 -16.49 -24.50 11.11
N ALA A 8 -17.23 -24.45 12.23
CA ALA A 8 -17.69 -23.23 12.86
C ALA A 8 -16.58 -22.74 13.80
N HIS A 9 -15.48 -22.33 13.20
CA HIS A 9 -14.75 -21.19 13.73
C HIS A 9 -14.44 -20.32 12.52
N PRO A 10 -15.20 -19.26 12.25
CA PRO A 10 -14.70 -18.19 11.41
C PRO A 10 -13.60 -17.58 12.24
N ILE A 11 -12.38 -18.12 12.11
CA ILE A 11 -11.25 -17.47 12.69
C ILE A 11 -11.28 -16.04 12.09
N PRO A 12 -11.46 -14.98 12.90
CA PRO A 12 -11.62 -13.62 12.41
C PRO A 12 -10.25 -13.05 11.98
N LEU A 13 -9.42 -13.89 11.38
CA LEU A 13 -8.12 -13.55 10.81
C LEU A 13 -8.26 -12.97 9.40
N ARG A 14 -9.44 -12.98 8.78
CA ARG A 14 -9.64 -12.42 7.44
C ARG A 14 -9.24 -10.94 7.31
N PRO A 15 -9.38 -10.07 8.32
CA PRO A 15 -8.86 -8.71 8.29
C PRO A 15 -7.34 -8.67 8.52
N VAL A 16 -6.83 -9.44 9.49
CA VAL A 16 -5.41 -9.44 9.88
C VAL A 16 -4.51 -10.03 8.79
N LEU A 17 -4.94 -11.13 8.17
CA LEU A 17 -4.25 -11.78 7.05
C LEU A 17 -4.31 -10.97 5.75
N ARG A 18 -5.17 -9.95 5.67
CA ARG A 18 -5.28 -9.09 4.48
C ARG A 18 -4.11 -8.10 4.37
N GLY A 19 -3.23 -8.04 5.37
CA GLY A 19 -2.01 -7.23 5.34
C GLY A 19 -2.23 -5.72 5.48
N GLU A 20 -3.42 -5.29 5.91
CA GLU A 20 -3.78 -3.87 6.09
C GLU A 20 -2.85 -3.16 7.09
N HIS A 21 -2.28 -3.89 8.05
CA HIS A 21 -1.36 -3.35 9.04
C HIS A 21 -0.03 -2.84 8.45
N PHE A 22 0.45 -3.47 7.37
CA PHE A 22 1.72 -3.08 6.74
C PHE A 22 1.62 -1.72 6.03
N ARG A 23 0.40 -1.32 5.62
CA ARG A 23 0.17 -0.04 4.92
C ARG A 23 0.44 1.18 5.78
N HIS A 24 0.37 1.03 7.11
CA HIS A 24 0.58 2.13 8.05
C HIS A 24 2.04 2.62 8.10
N GLY A 25 2.99 1.76 7.75
CA GLY A 25 4.42 2.10 7.77
C GLY A 25 4.94 2.82 6.52
N LEU A 26 4.14 2.92 5.45
CA LEU A 26 4.56 3.54 4.20
C LEU A 26 3.97 4.94 4.07
N TYR A 27 4.78 5.90 3.62
CA TYR A 27 4.35 7.27 3.35
C TYR A 27 3.08 7.32 2.47
N VAL A 28 3.04 6.50 1.41
CA VAL A 28 1.94 6.46 0.42
C VAL A 28 0.78 5.55 0.88
N GLY A 29 0.96 4.80 1.97
CA GLY A 29 0.02 3.75 2.37
C GLY A 29 -1.24 4.26 3.08
N ASN A 30 -1.22 5.48 3.62
CA ASN A 30 -2.34 6.09 4.33
C ASN A 30 -2.39 7.61 4.08
N PRO A 31 -3.54 8.20 3.72
CA PRO A 31 -3.67 9.65 3.57
C PRO A 31 -3.22 10.46 4.79
N THR A 32 -3.44 9.97 6.02
CA THR A 32 -2.99 10.64 7.25
C THR A 32 -1.47 10.80 7.28
N ASN A 33 -0.72 9.84 6.74
CA ASN A 33 0.75 9.89 6.69
C ASN A 33 1.22 11.03 5.78
N ILE A 34 0.53 11.25 4.66
CA ILE A 34 0.84 12.32 3.71
C ILE A 34 0.59 13.68 4.36
N VAL A 35 -0.55 13.85 5.04
CA VAL A 35 -0.91 15.10 5.73
C VAL A 35 0.13 15.46 6.79
N ILE A 36 0.54 14.49 7.63
CA ILE A 36 1.55 14.72 8.66
C ILE A 36 2.90 15.08 8.04
N ALA A 37 3.31 14.38 6.98
CA ALA A 37 4.59 14.65 6.36
C ALA A 37 4.65 16.04 5.72
N GLU A 38 3.58 16.49 5.06
CA GLU A 38 3.45 17.86 4.54
C GLU A 38 3.46 18.89 5.67
N ALA A 39 2.71 18.66 6.76
CA ALA A 39 2.65 19.58 7.89
C ALA A 39 4.02 19.81 8.56
N TYR A 40 4.89 18.80 8.58
CA TYR A 40 6.25 18.88 9.15
C TYR A 40 7.35 19.04 8.09
N GLY A 41 7.02 19.15 6.80
CA GLY A 41 7.99 19.27 5.71
C GLY A 41 8.97 18.08 5.61
N LEU A 42 8.56 16.89 6.04
CA LEU A 42 9.43 15.70 6.10
C LEU A 42 9.63 15.10 4.71
N SER A 43 10.87 14.76 4.37
CA SER A 43 11.12 13.98 3.15
C SER A 43 10.60 12.54 3.30
N PHE A 44 10.30 11.89 2.16
CA PHE A 44 9.82 10.50 2.14
C PHE A 44 10.74 9.55 2.93
N ALA A 45 12.07 9.70 2.79
CA ALA A 45 13.06 8.86 3.46
C ALA A 45 13.11 9.11 4.97
N GLU A 46 13.03 10.37 5.39
CA GLU A 46 13.01 10.73 6.82
C GLU A 46 11.74 10.23 7.49
N PHE A 47 10.59 10.45 6.85
CA PHE A 47 9.31 9.94 7.32
C PHE A 47 9.34 8.42 7.46
N ALA A 48 9.81 7.71 6.42
CA ALA A 48 9.93 6.26 6.45
C ALA A 48 10.86 5.80 7.58
N LYS A 49 12.00 6.45 7.80
CA LYS A 49 12.95 6.10 8.88
C LYS A 49 12.30 6.13 10.26
N TRP A 50 11.53 7.17 10.56
CA TRP A 50 10.85 7.30 11.86
C TRP A 50 9.65 6.37 11.99
N MET A 51 8.89 6.17 10.92
CA MET A 51 7.68 5.34 10.91
C MET A 51 7.98 3.83 10.86
N LEU A 52 9.14 3.43 10.31
CA LEU A 52 9.50 2.04 10.07
C LEU A 52 9.61 1.25 11.38
N LEU A 53 10.17 1.85 12.44
CA LEU A 53 10.42 1.16 13.70
C LEU A 53 9.11 0.86 14.47
N PRO A 54 8.18 1.84 14.65
CA PRO A 54 6.84 1.56 15.15
C PRO A 54 6.05 0.58 14.27
N ALA A 55 6.12 0.70 12.95
CA ALA A 55 5.40 -0.19 12.04
C ALA A 55 5.90 -1.64 12.11
N ALA A 56 7.23 -1.82 12.14
CA ALA A 56 7.86 -3.13 12.25
C ALA A 56 7.56 -3.80 13.60
N SER A 57 7.65 -3.06 14.70
CA SER A 57 7.34 -3.58 16.04
C SER A 57 5.86 -3.96 16.18
N ALA A 58 4.93 -3.13 15.69
CA ALA A 58 3.51 -3.45 15.66
C ALA A 58 3.22 -4.70 14.81
N THR A 59 3.86 -4.81 13.64
CA THR A 59 3.70 -5.97 12.75
C THR A 59 4.25 -7.24 13.38
N LEU A 60 5.45 -7.19 13.95
CA LEU A 60 6.06 -8.33 14.64
C LEU A 60 5.18 -8.80 15.80
N THR A 61 4.70 -7.86 16.61
CA THR A 61 3.81 -8.16 17.75
C THR A 61 2.51 -8.78 17.27
N CYS A 62 1.91 -8.26 16.19
CA CYS A 62 0.70 -8.80 15.60
C CYS A 62 0.91 -10.24 15.09
N ILE A 63 2.00 -10.50 14.36
CA ILE A 63 2.38 -11.84 13.89
C ILE A 63 2.60 -12.79 15.06
N LEU A 64 3.30 -12.33 16.10
CA LEU A 64 3.60 -13.13 17.29
C LEU A 64 2.33 -13.48 18.06
N LEU A 65 1.41 -12.54 18.24
CA LEU A 65 0.09 -12.78 18.84
C LEU A 65 -0.74 -13.75 17.99
N LEU A 66 -0.75 -13.56 16.66
CA LEU A 66 -1.41 -14.48 15.73
C LEU A 66 -0.91 -15.91 15.93
N TRP A 67 0.42 -16.05 15.98
CA TRP A 67 1.08 -17.33 16.10
C TRP A 67 0.78 -17.96 17.47
N LEU A 68 0.88 -17.20 18.57
CA LEU A 68 0.55 -17.72 19.90
C LEU A 68 -0.89 -18.20 20.03
N VAL A 69 -1.85 -17.43 19.51
CA VAL A 69 -3.29 -17.74 19.62
C VAL A 69 -3.69 -18.89 18.68
N PHE A 70 -3.17 -18.91 17.46
CA PHE A 70 -3.63 -19.83 16.42
C PHE A 70 -2.67 -20.97 16.08
N ARG A 71 -1.47 -21.06 16.69
CA ARG A 71 -0.49 -22.15 16.43
C ARG A 71 -1.07 -23.56 16.45
N ARG A 72 -2.11 -23.80 17.25
CA ARG A 72 -2.77 -25.12 17.36
C ARG A 72 -3.91 -25.34 16.36
N LYS A 73 -4.38 -24.28 15.69
CA LYS A 73 -5.48 -24.29 14.71
C LYS A 73 -5.00 -24.15 13.26
N LEU A 74 -3.71 -23.89 13.02
CA LEU A 74 -3.16 -23.85 11.66
C LEU A 74 -3.01 -25.27 11.10
N PRO A 75 -3.62 -25.58 9.95
CA PRO A 75 -3.39 -26.86 9.28
C PRO A 75 -1.93 -26.97 8.83
N SER A 76 -1.27 -28.10 9.11
CA SER A 76 0.14 -28.33 8.80
C SER A 76 0.45 -28.40 7.30
N LYS A 77 -0.58 -28.58 6.46
CA LYS A 77 -0.46 -28.60 5.00
C LYS A 77 -1.58 -27.77 4.39
N MET A 78 -1.22 -26.62 3.82
CA MET A 78 -2.09 -25.96 2.83
C MET A 78 -1.82 -26.63 1.49
N GLN A 79 -2.85 -27.22 0.89
CA GLN A 79 -2.77 -27.62 -0.51
C GLN A 79 -2.86 -26.34 -1.35
N PRO A 80 -1.85 -26.00 -2.16
CA PRO A 80 -1.93 -24.84 -3.03
C PRO A 80 -3.08 -25.05 -4.02
N GLN A 81 -4.04 -24.12 -4.04
CA GLN A 81 -5.17 -24.18 -4.97
C GLN A 81 -4.76 -23.84 -6.41
N VAL A 82 -3.57 -23.26 -6.61
CA VAL A 82 -3.06 -22.81 -7.90
C VAL A 82 -1.55 -23.04 -7.95
N GLU A 83 -1.07 -23.62 -9.05
CA GLU A 83 0.35 -23.73 -9.35
C GLU A 83 0.96 -22.32 -9.51
N PRO A 84 2.02 -21.95 -8.77
CA PRO A 84 2.59 -20.59 -8.77
C PRO A 84 2.96 -20.08 -10.17
N HIS A 85 3.38 -21.01 -11.04
CA HIS A 85 3.75 -20.72 -12.42
C HIS A 85 2.57 -20.32 -13.31
N GLN A 86 1.35 -20.77 -13.01
CA GLN A 86 0.13 -20.44 -13.76
C GLN A 86 -0.53 -19.15 -13.26
N ALA A 87 -0.23 -18.72 -12.04
CA ALA A 87 -0.72 -17.44 -11.50
C ALA A 87 -0.11 -16.22 -12.20
N LEU A 88 1.10 -16.37 -12.77
CA LEU A 88 1.82 -15.29 -13.44
C LEU A 88 1.39 -15.16 -14.90
N ARG A 89 0.35 -14.34 -15.13
CA ARG A 89 -0.29 -14.11 -16.44
C ARG A 89 0.67 -13.59 -17.52
N ASP A 90 1.60 -12.70 -17.15
CA ASP A 90 2.61 -12.14 -18.04
C ASP A 90 3.91 -11.85 -17.29
N LYS A 91 4.97 -12.57 -17.65
CA LYS A 91 6.30 -12.41 -17.06
C LYS A 91 6.97 -11.10 -17.47
N ARG A 92 6.76 -10.63 -18.70
CA ARG A 92 7.41 -9.42 -19.23
C ARG A 92 6.82 -8.17 -18.61
N GLY A 93 5.49 -8.07 -18.56
CA GLY A 93 4.79 -7.00 -17.88
C GLY A 93 5.08 -6.95 -16.38
N ALA A 94 5.21 -8.12 -15.72
CA ALA A 94 5.56 -8.18 -14.30
C ALA A 94 6.97 -7.67 -14.02
N VAL A 95 7.97 -8.07 -14.82
CA VAL A 95 9.35 -7.58 -14.67
C VAL A 95 9.42 -6.08 -14.94
N PHE A 96 8.79 -5.61 -16.02
CA PHE A 96 8.77 -4.18 -16.34
C PHE A 96 8.10 -3.36 -15.21
N GLY A 97 6.93 -3.77 -14.76
CA GLY A 97 6.23 -3.11 -13.64
C GLY A 97 7.05 -3.09 -12.36
N LEU A 98 7.76 -4.18 -12.05
CA LEU A 98 8.65 -4.26 -10.89
C LEU A 98 9.86 -3.32 -11.04
N THR A 99 10.44 -3.21 -12.23
CA THR A 99 11.55 -2.27 -12.49
C THR A 99 11.11 -0.82 -12.34
N VAL A 100 9.95 -0.45 -12.89
CA VAL A 100 9.40 0.91 -12.74
C VAL A 100 9.09 1.21 -11.28
N LEU A 101 8.43 0.30 -10.56
CA LEU A 101 8.13 0.46 -9.14
C LEU A 101 9.40 0.58 -8.30
N GLY A 102 10.40 -0.29 -8.54
CA GLY A 102 11.69 -0.25 -7.85
C GLY A 102 12.43 1.06 -8.09
N SER A 103 12.46 1.54 -9.34
CA SER A 103 13.06 2.84 -9.66
C SER A 103 12.32 4.02 -9.00
N ALA A 104 10.99 3.98 -8.92
CA ALA A 104 10.19 5.03 -8.30
C ALA A 104 10.45 5.10 -6.80
N ILE A 105 10.47 3.96 -6.10
CA ILE A 105 10.80 3.90 -4.68
C ILE A 105 12.22 4.39 -4.42
N PHE A 106 13.18 3.96 -5.26
CA PHE A 106 14.56 4.40 -5.13
C PHE A 106 14.69 5.93 -5.28
N LEU A 107 14.08 6.50 -6.34
CA LEU A 107 14.08 7.95 -6.58
C LEU A 107 13.41 8.73 -5.44
N MET A 108 12.29 8.23 -4.90
CA MET A 108 11.60 8.85 -3.76
C MET A 108 12.40 8.75 -2.46
N SER A 109 13.23 7.71 -2.31
CA SER A 109 14.07 7.52 -1.13
C SER A 109 15.31 8.41 -1.12
N LEU A 110 15.63 9.08 -2.22
CA LEU A 110 16.73 10.03 -2.26
C LEU A 110 16.34 11.31 -1.49
N PRO A 111 17.28 11.94 -0.76
CA PRO A 111 17.02 13.20 -0.09
C PRO A 111 16.55 14.25 -1.10
N SER A 112 15.56 15.06 -0.71
CA SER A 112 15.05 16.17 -1.52
C SER A 112 16.13 17.19 -1.89
N THR A 113 17.22 17.25 -1.13
CA THR A 113 18.40 18.08 -1.41
C THR A 113 19.19 17.63 -2.64
N VAL A 114 19.10 16.35 -3.02
CA VAL A 114 19.84 15.77 -4.16
C VAL A 114 18.98 15.78 -5.42
N THR A 115 17.68 15.51 -5.30
CA THR A 115 16.78 15.42 -6.46
C THR A 115 16.05 16.73 -6.76
N GLY A 116 15.81 17.59 -5.76
CA GLY A 116 14.97 18.78 -5.89
C GLY A 116 13.51 18.48 -6.30
N LEU A 117 13.13 17.21 -6.38
CA LEU A 117 11.86 16.74 -6.93
C LEU A 117 10.93 16.28 -5.80
N GLN A 118 9.70 16.78 -5.82
CA GLN A 118 8.68 16.36 -4.88
C GLN A 118 8.20 14.94 -5.22
N PRO A 119 7.82 14.11 -4.22
CA PRO A 119 7.42 12.72 -4.44
C PRO A 119 6.27 12.54 -5.45
N TRP A 120 5.34 13.49 -5.55
CA TRP A 120 4.22 13.41 -6.50
C TRP A 120 4.68 13.47 -7.96
N ILE A 121 5.78 14.18 -8.28
CA ILE A 121 6.33 14.26 -9.64
C ILE A 121 6.87 12.89 -10.05
N ILE A 122 7.63 12.26 -9.16
CA ILE A 122 8.20 10.92 -9.40
C ILE A 122 7.07 9.90 -9.61
N ALA A 123 6.01 9.98 -8.80
CA ALA A 123 4.83 9.13 -8.94
C ALA A 123 4.13 9.32 -10.29
N LEU A 124 3.96 10.57 -10.75
CA LEU A 124 3.37 10.88 -12.05
C LEU A 124 4.21 10.35 -13.21
N ILE A 125 5.53 10.54 -13.17
CA ILE A 125 6.44 10.03 -14.21
C ILE A 125 6.37 8.50 -14.27
N ALA A 126 6.43 7.82 -13.13
CA ALA A 126 6.29 6.37 -13.07
C ALA A 126 4.93 5.88 -13.60
N ALA A 127 3.84 6.57 -13.24
CA ALA A 127 2.51 6.28 -13.75
C ALA A 127 2.42 6.49 -15.26
N PHE A 128 3.02 7.55 -15.78
CA PHE A 128 3.05 7.86 -17.22
C PHE A 128 3.85 6.83 -18.02
N ILE A 129 5.03 6.43 -17.54
CA ILE A 129 5.85 5.37 -18.16
C ILE A 129 5.05 4.06 -18.20
N MET A 130 4.40 3.69 -17.10
CA MET A 130 3.60 2.47 -17.04
C MET A 130 2.37 2.54 -17.94
N PHE A 131 1.74 3.71 -18.03
CA PHE A 131 0.62 3.96 -18.92
C PHE A 131 1.03 3.81 -20.39
N LEU A 132 2.18 4.38 -20.78
CA LEU A 132 2.70 4.27 -22.15
C LEU A 132 3.05 2.82 -22.50
N TYR A 133 3.73 2.11 -21.60
CA TYR A 133 4.03 0.68 -21.78
C TYR A 133 2.77 -0.15 -21.98
N ASN A 134 1.74 0.11 -21.18
CA ASN A 134 0.47 -0.60 -21.23
C ASN A 134 -0.32 -0.32 -22.51
N LEU A 135 -0.26 0.92 -23.01
CA LEU A 135 -0.84 1.33 -24.28
C LEU A 135 -0.18 0.62 -25.48
N LEU A 136 1.15 0.52 -25.45
CA LEU A 136 1.95 -0.07 -26.54
C LEU A 136 1.94 -1.61 -26.54
N THR A 137 1.98 -2.25 -25.37
CA THR A 137 2.26 -3.69 -25.26
C THR A 137 1.02 -4.53 -25.03
N VAL A 138 0.17 -4.13 -24.08
CA VAL A 138 -0.87 -5.02 -23.53
C VAL A 138 -2.26 -4.70 -24.11
N ARG A 139 -2.44 -3.53 -24.76
CA ARG A 139 -3.75 -2.99 -25.18
C ARG A 139 -4.83 -3.25 -24.13
N SER A 140 -4.48 -3.05 -22.86
CA SER A 140 -5.39 -3.40 -21.78
C SER A 140 -6.55 -2.42 -21.73
N ASN A 141 -7.64 -2.82 -21.06
CA ASN A 141 -8.78 -1.96 -20.80
C ASN A 141 -8.38 -0.84 -19.82
N ILE A 142 -7.80 0.24 -20.34
CA ILE A 142 -7.51 1.49 -19.62
C ILE A 142 -8.72 1.97 -18.81
N PRO A 143 -9.98 1.93 -19.32
CA PRO A 143 -11.14 2.33 -18.55
C PRO A 143 -11.36 1.47 -17.30
N ALA A 144 -11.03 0.18 -17.37
CA ALA A 144 -11.14 -0.72 -16.24
C ALA A 144 -10.07 -0.43 -15.18
N ALA A 145 -8.88 0.01 -15.57
CA ALA A 145 -7.84 0.46 -14.64
C ALA A 145 -8.24 1.76 -13.94
N LEU A 146 -8.75 2.74 -14.69
CA LEU A 146 -9.26 4.01 -14.14
C LEU A 146 -10.39 3.75 -13.14
N ARG A 147 -11.36 2.89 -13.47
CA ARG A 147 -12.50 2.58 -12.59
C ARG A 147 -12.11 1.91 -11.27
N ARG A 148 -10.93 1.29 -11.19
CA ARG A 148 -10.39 0.69 -9.96
C ARG A 148 -9.78 1.70 -9.01
N MET A 149 -9.45 2.91 -9.48
CA MET A 149 -8.91 3.95 -8.62
C MET A 149 -9.96 4.41 -7.60
N PRO A 150 -9.56 4.75 -6.37
CA PRO A 150 -10.49 5.11 -5.31
C PRO A 150 -10.95 6.58 -5.44
N TRP A 151 -11.70 6.89 -6.50
CA TRP A 151 -12.20 8.25 -6.82
C TRP A 151 -12.96 8.92 -5.68
N LYS A 152 -13.52 8.13 -4.76
CA LYS A 152 -14.21 8.63 -3.56
C LYS A 152 -13.28 9.30 -2.55
N ILE A 153 -11.99 8.95 -2.53
CA ILE A 153 -11.02 9.49 -1.57
C ILE A 153 -10.59 10.91 -1.96
N ALA A 154 -10.53 11.23 -3.26
CA ALA A 154 -10.08 12.53 -3.74
C ALA A 154 -10.89 13.73 -3.20
N PRO A 155 -12.23 13.78 -3.33
CA PRO A 155 -13.01 14.90 -2.80
C PRO A 155 -12.97 14.98 -1.27
N PHE A 156 -12.83 13.84 -0.58
CA PHE A 156 -12.65 13.80 0.88
C PHE A 156 -11.35 14.49 1.31
N LEU A 157 -10.24 14.18 0.62
CA LEU A 157 -8.95 14.81 0.92
C LEU A 157 -8.94 16.31 0.62
N ILE A 158 -9.53 16.72 -0.50
CA ILE A 158 -9.65 18.15 -0.84
C ILE A 158 -10.43 18.88 0.25
N GLY A 159 -11.56 18.34 0.68
CA GLY A 159 -12.35 18.92 1.78
C GLY A 159 -11.57 19.00 3.09
N LEU A 160 -10.83 17.95 3.45
CA LEU A 160 -9.98 17.94 4.65
C LEU A 160 -8.94 19.07 4.61
N PHE A 161 -8.18 19.22 3.52
CA PHE A 161 -7.17 20.26 3.39
C PHE A 161 -7.78 21.67 3.40
N VAL A 162 -8.90 21.89 2.71
CA VAL A 162 -9.60 23.18 2.73
C VAL A 162 -10.01 23.57 4.14
N ILE A 163 -10.56 22.63 4.93
CA ILE A 163 -10.96 22.89 6.31
C ILE A 163 -9.74 23.22 7.18
N VAL A 164 -8.67 22.43 7.09
CA VAL A 164 -7.43 22.66 7.86
C VAL A 164 -6.83 24.03 7.57
N GLU A 165 -6.71 24.41 6.29
CA GLU A 165 -6.20 25.72 5.88
C GLU A 165 -7.15 26.88 6.28
N SER A 166 -8.47 26.66 6.22
CA SER A 166 -9.45 27.66 6.68
C SER A 166 -9.33 27.92 8.18
N MET A 167 -9.06 26.87 8.96
CA MET A 167 -8.88 26.98 10.39
C MET A 167 -7.55 27.66 10.74
N ALA A 168 -6.47 27.31 10.03
CA ALA A 168 -5.17 27.96 10.18
C ALA A 168 -5.23 29.47 9.84
N SER A 169 -5.93 29.83 8.75
CA SER A 169 -6.13 31.25 8.38
C SER A 169 -7.05 32.02 9.33
N SER A 170 -7.95 31.35 10.06
CA SER A 170 -8.82 31.96 11.08
C SER A 170 -8.13 32.26 12.42
N GLY A 171 -6.83 32.00 12.53
CA GLY A 171 -6.03 32.26 13.74
C GLY A 171 -6.09 31.15 14.79
N TRP A 172 -6.59 29.97 14.42
CA TRP A 172 -6.52 28.76 15.24
C TRP A 172 -5.24 27.97 14.90
N THR A 173 -4.08 28.57 15.14
CA THR A 173 -2.74 27.94 15.14
C THR A 173 -1.82 28.66 16.10
#